data_AF-A0A0F6SS28-F1
#
_entry.id   AF-A0A0F6SS28-F1
#
_cell.length_a   1.000
_cell.length_b   1.000
_cell.length_c   1.000
_cell.angle_alpha   90.00
_cell.angle_beta   90.00
_cell.angle_gamma   90.00
#
_symmetry.space_group_name_H-M   'P 1'
#
loop_
_entity.id
_entity.type
_entity.pdbx_description
1 polymer ?
#
loop_
_entity_poly.entity_id
_entity_poly.type
_entity_poly.pdbx_seq_one_letter_code
_entity_poly.pdbx_strand_id
1 'polypeptide(L)' 'MKKTITPRLLLDLLAVGSVDLELWGQSEMAKLVGVGPRSEGCALVKVWSPEIRREVIDQVAIEDIRGVNLSV' A
#
# COMPACT_ATOMS: atom_id res chain seq x y z
N MET A 1 5.59 0.21 19.89
CA MET A 1 4.46 -0.62 19.43
C MET A 1 4.54 -0.73 17.92
N LYS A 2 4.70 -1.94 17.34
CA LYS A 2 4.49 -2.12 15.90
C LYS A 2 3.05 -1.73 15.62
N LYS A 3 2.81 -0.68 14.84
CA LYS A 3 1.46 -0.33 14.41
C LYS A 3 0.98 -1.48 13.53
N THR A 4 0.03 -2.26 14.00
CA THR A 4 -0.58 -3.32 13.20
C THR A 4 -1.34 -2.64 12.07
N ILE A 5 -0.91 -2.86 10.83
CA ILE A 5 -1.63 -2.37 9.66
C ILE A 5 -2.89 -3.22 9.52
N THR A 6 -4.03 -2.56 9.29
CA THR A 6 -5.34 -3.20 9.15
C THR A 6 -6.06 -2.64 7.93
N PRO A 7 -7.03 -3.38 7.34
CA PRO A 7 -7.80 -2.86 6.21
C PRO A 7 -8.51 -1.54 6.54
N ARG A 8 -8.99 -1.40 7.79
CA ARG A 8 -9.64 -0.17 8.26
C ARG A 8 -8.67 1.00 8.31
N LEU A 9 -7.46 0.80 8.84
CA LEU A 9 -6.44 1.84 8.84
C LEU A 9 -6.12 2.32 7.43
N LEU A 10 -5.96 1.40 6.46
CA LEU A 10 -5.68 1.76 5.07
C LEU A 10 -6.83 2.57 4.44
N LEU A 11 -8.09 2.22 4.74
CA LEU A 11 -9.26 2.98 4.30
C LEU A 11 -9.27 4.39 4.92
N ASP A 12 -9.01 4.50 6.22
CA ASP A 12 -8.96 5.79 6.92
C ASP A 12 -7.85 6.68 6.34
N LEU A 13 -6.70 6.10 6.01
CA LEU A 13 -5.56 6.79 5.41
C LEU A 13 -5.87 7.31 4.00
N LEU A 14 -6.53 6.51 3.16
CA LEU A 14 -6.99 6.93 1.83
C LEU A 14 -7.95 8.13 1.87
N ALA A 15 -8.76 8.24 2.93
CA ALA A 15 -9.67 9.36 3.11
C ALA A 15 -8.95 10.68 3.47
N VAL A 16 -7.73 10.59 4.00
CA VAL A 16 -6.93 11.76 4.43
C VAL A 16 -6.13 12.35 3.26
N GLY A 17 -5.60 11.51 2.37
CA GLY A 17 -4.83 12.00 1.22
C GLY A 17 -3.94 10.94 0.57
N SER A 18 -2.93 11.41 -0.17
CA SER A 18 -1.95 10.52 -0.81
C SER A 18 -1.09 9.84 0.24
N VAL A 19 -1.01 8.51 0.14
CA VAL A 19 -0.31 7.69 1.13
C VAL A 19 0.73 6.84 0.43
N ASP A 20 1.98 6.97 0.87
CA ASP A 20 3.08 6.16 0.39
C ASP A 20 3.30 4.98 1.36
N LEU A 21 3.53 3.80 0.81
CA LEU A 21 3.72 2.54 1.53
C LEU A 21 5.12 2.01 1.29
N GLU A 22 5.76 1.59 2.37
CA GLU A 22 7.00 0.83 2.32
C GLU A 22 6.64 -0.66 2.28
N LEU A 23 7.03 -1.34 1.21
CA LEU A 23 6.75 -2.77 1.02
C LEU A 23 8.02 -3.60 1.23
N TRP A 24 7.88 -4.80 1.79
CA TRP A 24 9.00 -5.73 1.88
C TRP A 24 9.46 -6.17 0.47
N GLY A 25 10.77 -6.15 0.24
CA GLY A 25 11.35 -6.57 -1.05
C GLY A 25 11.26 -5.54 -2.17
N GLN A 26 10.65 -4.36 -1.94
CA GLN A 26 10.63 -3.25 -2.89
C GLN A 26 11.53 -2.11 -2.40
N SER A 27 12.37 -1.60 -3.29
CA SER A 27 13.23 -0.44 -2.98
C SER A 27 12.50 0.89 -3.12
N GLU A 28 11.47 0.94 -3.96
CA GLU A 28 10.67 2.15 -4.20
C GLU A 28 9.40 2.13 -3.35
N MET A 29 8.92 3.33 -2.98
CA MET A 29 7.67 3.48 -2.26
C MET A 29 6.47 3.23 -3.18
N ALA A 30 5.51 2.46 -2.70
CA ALA A 30 4.27 2.18 -3.41
C ALA A 30 3.19 3.19 -3.00
N LYS A 31 2.34 3.65 -3.92
CA LYS A 31 1.24 4.55 -3.57
C LYS A 31 -0.02 3.75 -3.26
N LEU A 32 -0.60 3.93 -2.07
CA LEU A 32 -1.89 3.34 -1.75
C LEU A 32 -2.98 4.00 -2.59
N VAL A 33 -3.71 3.20 -3.37
CA VAL A 33 -4.80 3.67 -4.24
C VAL A 33 -6.14 3.01 -3.92
N GLY A 34 -6.14 1.97 -3.09
CA GLY A 34 -7.35 1.28 -2.67
C GLY A 34 -7.07 0.23 -1.60
N VAL A 35 -8.14 -0.37 -1.09
CA VAL A 35 -8.07 -1.53 -0.21
C VAL A 35 -8.84 -2.64 -0.90
N GLY A 36 -8.25 -3.83 -0.96
CA GLY A 36 -8.90 -4.98 -1.59
C GLY A 36 -10.10 -5.48 -0.78
N PRO A 37 -10.77 -6.54 -1.26
CA PRO A 37 -11.96 -7.08 -0.61
C PRO A 37 -11.68 -7.39 0.87
N ARG A 38 -12.67 -7.11 1.74
CA ARG A 38 -12.54 -7.30 3.20
C ARG A 38 -12.10 -8.72 3.61
N SER A 39 -12.37 -9.72 2.77
CA SER A 39 -12.01 -11.12 3.00
C SER A 39 -10.52 -11.42 2.78
N GLU A 40 -9.81 -10.62 1.98
CA GLU A 40 -8.44 -10.93 1.54
C GLU A 40 -7.36 -10.18 2.33
N GLY A 41 -7.69 -9.08 3.02
CA GLY A 41 -6.73 -8.37 3.86
C GLY A 41 -5.54 -7.82 3.08
N CYS A 42 -5.81 -7.12 1.98
CA CYS A 42 -4.81 -6.60 1.06
C CYS A 42 -5.01 -5.11 0.72
N ALA A 43 -3.95 -4.46 0.29
CA ALA A 43 -3.92 -3.11 -0.25
C ALA A 43 -3.83 -3.16 -1.78
N LEU A 44 -4.51 -2.22 -2.45
CA LEU A 44 -4.25 -1.93 -3.85
C LEU A 44 -3.25 -0.79 -3.92
N VAL A 45 -2.13 -1.04 -4.57
CA VAL A 45 -1.00 -0.12 -4.59
C VAL A 45 -0.54 0.15 -6.01
N LYS A 46 -0.15 1.38 -6.28
CA LYS A 46 0.48 1.76 -7.53
C LYS A 46 1.99 1.67 -7.35
N VAL A 47 2.64 0.82 -8.13
CA VAL A 47 4.09 0.54 -8.11
C VAL A 47 4.68 0.68 -9.50
N TRP A 48 5.96 1.04 -9.58
CA TRP A 48 6.70 0.99 -10.83
C TRP A 48 7.06 -0.45 -11.18
N SER A 49 6.60 -0.96 -12.33
CA SER A 49 7.01 -2.26 -12.83
C SER A 49 8.20 -2.11 -13.79
N PRO A 50 9.39 -2.67 -13.47
CA PRO A 50 10.56 -2.57 -14.35
C PRO A 50 10.42 -3.41 -15.63
N GLU A 51 9.65 -4.50 -15.57
CA GLU A 51 9.45 -5.41 -16.71
C GLU A 51 8.74 -4.73 -17.88
N ILE A 52 7.71 -3.94 -17.58
CA ILE A 52 6.90 -3.23 -18.57
C ILE A 52 7.16 -1.73 -18.58
N ARG A 53 8.11 -1.25 -17.76
CA ARG A 53 8.57 0.15 -17.64
C ARG A 53 7.43 1.16 -17.50
N ARG A 54 6.47 0.86 -16.62
CA ARG A 54 5.34 1.75 -16.31
C ARG A 54 4.82 1.48 -14.91
N GLU A 55 4.05 2.43 -14.40
CA GLU A 55 3.30 2.20 -13.16
C GLU A 55 2.13 1.24 -13.41
N VAL A 56 1.93 0.31 -12.46
CA VAL A 56 0.82 -0.64 -12.45
C VAL A 56 0.13 -0.61 -11.10
N ILE A 57 -1.13 -1.04 -11.07
CA ILE A 57 -1.82 -1.33 -9.81
C ILE A 57 -1.58 -2.81 -9.50
N ASP A 58 -1.06 -3.08 -8.33
CA ASP A 58 -0.83 -4.41 -7.80
C ASP A 58 -1.60 -4.61 -6.48
N GLN A 59 -1.85 -5.87 -6.13
CA GLN A 59 -2.50 -6.25 -4.89
C GLN A 59 -1.46 -6.81 -3.93
N VAL A 60 -1.30 -6.16 -2.79
CA VAL A 60 -0.26 -6.49 -1.81
C VAL A 60 -0.89 -6.89 -0.48
N ALA A 61 -0.46 -8.02 0.08
CA ALA A 61 -0.96 -8.46 1.37
C ALA A 61 -0.53 -7.48 2.47
N ILE A 62 -1.39 -7.26 3.47
CA ILE A 62 -1.10 -6.31 4.55
C ILE A 62 0.19 -6.68 5.32
N GLU A 63 0.50 -7.97 5.40
CA GLU A 63 1.74 -8.49 6.01
C GLU A 63 3.01 -8.10 5.27
N ASP A 64 2.90 -7.82 3.97
CA ASP A 64 4.02 -7.34 3.14
C ASP A 64 4.23 -5.82 3.28
N ILE A 65 3.34 -5.11 3.96
CA ILE A 65 3.47 -3.68 4.22
C ILE A 65 4.30 -3.47 5.49
N ARG A 66 5.50 -2.93 5.31
CA ARG A 66 6.44 -2.62 6.39
C ARG A 66 6.08 -1.35 7.14
N GLY A 67 5.60 -0.35 6.41
CA GLY A 67 5.39 1.00 6.95
C GLY A 67 4.48 1.83 6.07
N VAL A 68 3.97 2.90 6.67
CA VAL A 68 3.09 3.86 5.99
C VAL A 68 3.62 5.27 6.23
N ASN A 69 3.77 6.04 5.17
CA ASN A 69 4.16 7.43 5.21
C ASN A 69 3.04 8.31 4.64
N LEU A 70 2.62 9.29 5.43
CA LEU A 70 1.63 10.28 5.03
C LEU A 70 2.37 11.47 4.45
N SER A 71 2.20 11.69 3.15
CA SER A 71 2.69 12.89 2.49
C SER A 71 1.61 13.97 2.64
N VAL A 72 1.71 14.76 3.72
CA VAL A 72 0.82 15.90 4.05
C VAL A 72 1.34 17.19 3.40
#